data_AF-A0A3G9JKQ3-F1
#
_entry.id   AF-A0A3G9JKQ3-F1
#
_cell.length_a   1.000
_cell.length_b   1.000
_cell.length_c   1.000
_cell.angle_alpha   90.00
_cell.angle_beta   90.00
_cell.angle_gamma   90.00
#
_symmetry.space_group_name_H-M   'P 1'
#
loop_
_entity.id
_entity.type
_entity.pdbx_description
1 polymer ?
#
loop_
_entity_poly.entity_id
_entity_poly.type
_entity_poly.pdbx_seq_one_letter_code
_entity_poly.pdbx_strand_id
1 'polypeptide(L)'
;MYQGHNKTACLSQQAISEAFLRLLEEESFDEISVSEICKEAGVSRQTYYSLFGKKENILLYEISRHYPFQTCEKDCSPRHLSSQICDYLDENARFIQLLIDHDSGNLLYTTFYESFCHIENEYVASFMAGGMSSIIQKFVEKGTSRAEVEEIIAQIFIDAK
;
A
#
# COMPACT_ATOMS: atom_id res chain seq x y z
N MET A 1 -0.52 12.17 4.32
CA MET A 1 0.26 11.62 5.45
C MET A 1 1.56 12.40 5.59
N TYR A 2 2.09 12.57 6.80
CA TYR A 2 3.37 13.22 7.05
C TYR A 2 4.51 12.44 6.37
N GLN A 3 5.31 13.16 5.56
CA GLN A 3 6.46 12.63 4.81
C GLN A 3 7.77 13.34 5.18
N GLY A 4 7.80 14.07 6.30
CA GLY A 4 9.02 14.77 6.74
C GLY A 4 9.97 13.86 7.52
N HIS A 5 11.10 14.44 7.95
CA HIS A 5 12.20 13.73 8.61
C HIS A 5 12.32 14.04 10.11
N ASN A 6 11.31 14.65 10.73
CA ASN A 6 11.34 14.97 12.15
C ASN A 6 11.27 13.66 12.97
N LYS A 7 12.32 13.39 13.76
CA LYS A 7 12.44 12.16 14.54
C LYS A 7 11.23 11.91 15.45
N THR A 8 10.73 12.93 16.14
CA THR A 8 9.57 12.80 17.02
C THR A 8 8.29 12.47 16.26
N ALA A 9 8.09 13.08 15.08
CA ALA A 9 6.97 12.78 14.21
C ALA A 9 7.03 11.34 13.69
N CYS A 10 8.21 10.89 13.21
CA CYS A 10 8.41 9.51 12.76
C CYS A 10 8.17 8.48 13.87
N LEU A 11 8.69 8.73 15.09
CA LEU A 11 8.43 7.88 16.27
C LEU A 11 6.94 7.82 16.61
N SER A 12 6.23 8.96 16.50
CA SER A 12 4.78 9.01 16.72
C SER A 12 4.03 8.24 15.64
N GLN A 13 4.46 8.28 14.37
CA GLN A 13 3.87 7.47 13.30
C GLN A 13 4.01 5.98 13.58
N GLN A 14 5.20 5.54 14.02
CA GLN A 14 5.45 4.15 14.41
C GLN A 14 4.55 3.74 15.58
N ALA A 15 4.50 4.54 16.65
CA ALA A 15 3.67 4.23 17.82
C ALA A 15 2.17 4.14 17.48
N ILE A 16 1.66 5.07 16.65
CA ILE A 16 0.28 5.04 16.16
C ILE A 16 0.02 3.77 15.34
N SER A 17 0.96 3.41 14.47
CA SER A 17 0.81 2.23 13.63
C SER A 17 0.81 0.94 14.44
N GLU A 18 1.75 0.77 15.35
CA GLU A 18 1.81 -0.39 16.25
C GLU A 18 0.55 -0.52 17.11
N ALA A 19 0.03 0.60 17.63
CA ALA A 19 -1.23 0.62 18.37
C ALA A 19 -2.41 0.18 17.50
N PHE A 20 -2.49 0.69 16.27
CA PHE A 20 -3.52 0.30 15.32
C PHE A 20 -3.45 -1.18 14.95
N LEU A 21 -2.25 -1.73 14.73
CA LEU A 21 -2.05 -3.15 14.46
C LEU A 21 -2.50 -4.03 15.62
N ARG A 22 -2.18 -3.65 16.87
CA ARG A 22 -2.67 -4.36 18.06
C ARG A 22 -4.20 -4.35 18.15
N LEU A 23 -4.83 -3.22 17.88
CA LEU A 23 -6.29 -3.12 17.89
C LEU A 23 -6.92 -3.98 16.79
N LEU A 24 -6.29 -4.07 15.61
CA LEU A 24 -6.73 -4.95 14.51
C LEU A 24 -6.61 -6.45 14.83
N GLU A 25 -5.89 -6.85 15.88
CA GLU A 25 -5.88 -8.24 16.35
C GLU A 25 -7.17 -8.61 17.10
N GLU A 26 -7.85 -7.61 17.68
CA GLU A 26 -9.01 -7.81 18.58
C GLU A 26 -10.34 -7.34 17.96
N GLU A 27 -10.32 -6.32 17.10
CA GLU A 27 -11.51 -5.64 16.58
C GLU A 27 -11.44 -5.44 15.05
N SER A 28 -12.60 -5.30 14.41
CA SER A 28 -12.64 -5.02 12.96
C SER A 28 -12.17 -3.61 12.65
N PHE A 29 -11.71 -3.37 11.41
CA PHE A 29 -11.26 -2.04 11.00
C PHE A 29 -12.30 -0.96 11.32
N ASP A 30 -13.57 -1.18 10.99
CA ASP A 30 -14.64 -0.18 11.18
C ASP A 30 -14.93 0.15 12.64
N GLU A 31 -14.75 -0.81 13.55
CA GLU A 31 -14.99 -0.64 14.99
C GLU A 31 -13.90 0.21 15.66
N ILE A 32 -12.66 0.14 15.16
CA ILE A 32 -11.53 0.86 15.74
C ILE A 32 -11.69 2.37 15.53
N SER A 33 -11.83 3.12 16.62
CA SER A 33 -11.87 4.58 16.57
C SER A 33 -10.48 5.23 16.61
N VAL A 34 -10.36 6.42 16.02
CA VAL A 34 -9.15 7.26 16.15
C VAL A 34 -8.80 7.52 17.62
N SER A 35 -9.81 7.63 18.49
CA SER A 35 -9.58 7.82 19.92
C SER A 35 -8.93 6.63 20.61
N GLU A 36 -9.32 5.41 20.25
CA GLU A 36 -8.71 4.19 20.80
C GLU A 36 -7.27 4.08 20.33
N ILE A 37 -7.01 4.29 19.04
CA ILE A 37 -5.65 4.32 18.48
C ILE A 37 -4.79 5.34 19.23
N CYS A 38 -5.28 6.57 19.41
CA CYS A 38 -4.52 7.61 20.11
C CYS A 38 -4.23 7.25 21.57
N LYS A 39 -5.21 6.66 22.26
CA LYS A 39 -5.09 6.24 23.66
C LYS A 39 -4.04 5.14 23.81
N GLU A 40 -4.11 4.12 22.95
CA GLU A 40 -3.18 2.98 22.93
C GLU A 40 -1.76 3.41 22.54
N ALA A 41 -1.62 4.34 21.58
CA ALA A 41 -0.33 4.88 21.16
C ALA A 41 0.27 5.92 22.12
N GLY A 42 -0.49 6.42 23.09
CA GLY A 42 -0.05 7.47 24.00
C GLY A 42 0.14 8.84 23.33
N VAL A 43 -0.64 9.16 22.28
CA VAL A 43 -0.53 10.42 21.52
C VAL A 43 -1.83 11.23 21.58
N SER A 44 -1.74 12.53 21.27
CA SER A 44 -2.94 13.36 21.14
C SER A 44 -3.65 13.13 19.81
N ARG A 45 -4.98 13.37 19.76
CA ARG A 45 -5.74 13.36 18.50
C ARG A 45 -5.19 14.39 17.49
N GLN A 46 -4.73 15.55 17.97
CA GLN A 46 -4.12 16.57 17.11
C GLN A 46 -2.86 16.02 16.42
N THR A 47 -2.02 15.30 17.17
CA THR A 47 -0.85 14.61 16.64
C THR A 47 -1.27 13.60 15.57
N TYR A 48 -2.24 12.74 15.86
CA TYR A 48 -2.77 11.79 14.88
C TYR A 48 -3.22 12.47 13.58
N TYR A 49 -4.07 13.49 13.67
CA TYR A 49 -4.60 14.17 12.48
C TYR A 49 -3.50 14.91 11.70
N SER A 50 -2.47 15.43 12.38
CA SER A 50 -1.32 16.04 11.71
C SER A 50 -0.44 15.02 10.96
N LEU A 51 -0.39 13.77 11.42
CA LEU A 51 0.48 12.73 10.87
C LEU A 51 -0.23 11.89 9.82
N PHE A 52 -1.42 11.39 10.13
CA PHE A 52 -2.16 10.48 9.26
C PHE A 52 -3.38 11.13 8.61
N GLY A 53 -4.11 11.99 9.32
CA GLY A 53 -5.34 12.60 8.83
C GLY A 53 -6.54 11.64 8.83
N LYS A 54 -6.39 10.42 8.29
CA LYS A 54 -7.43 9.36 8.25
C LYS A 54 -6.85 7.98 8.55
N LYS A 55 -7.70 7.01 8.93
CA LYS A 55 -7.28 5.68 9.42
C LYS A 55 -6.68 4.81 8.30
N GLU A 56 -7.20 4.96 7.10
CA GLU A 56 -6.72 4.30 5.88
C GLU A 56 -5.27 4.68 5.57
N ASN A 57 -4.82 5.87 5.96
CA ASN A 57 -3.42 6.28 5.77
C ASN A 57 -2.46 5.52 6.69
N ILE A 58 -2.94 4.86 7.75
CA ILE A 58 -2.11 3.95 8.56
C ILE A 58 -1.87 2.65 7.80
N LEU A 59 -2.89 2.14 7.09
CA LEU A 59 -2.74 0.98 6.20
C LEU A 59 -1.71 1.28 5.09
N LEU A 60 -1.82 2.47 4.46
CA LEU A 60 -0.84 2.92 3.47
C LEU A 60 0.57 2.99 4.07
N TYR A 61 0.70 3.50 5.31
CA TYR A 61 1.99 3.58 5.97
C TYR A 61 2.61 2.19 6.15
N GLU A 62 1.86 1.20 6.62
CA GLU A 62 2.36 -0.17 6.79
C GLU A 62 2.74 -0.81 5.44
N ILE A 63 1.88 -0.67 4.44
CA ILE A 63 2.12 -1.14 3.06
C ILE A 63 3.38 -0.49 2.47
N SER A 64 3.57 0.82 2.67
CA SER A 64 4.72 1.57 2.15
C SER A 64 6.05 1.22 2.84
N ARG A 65 6.02 0.84 4.12
CA ARG A 65 7.22 0.46 4.88
C ARG A 65 7.85 -0.82 4.37
N HIS A 66 7.03 -1.73 3.89
CA HIS A 66 7.44 -3.02 3.36
C HIS A 66 7.49 -3.05 1.83
N TYR A 67 7.32 -1.89 1.18
CA TYR A 67 7.22 -1.79 -0.27
C TYR A 67 8.58 -2.11 -0.93
N PRO A 68 8.69 -3.23 -1.68
CA PRO A 68 9.97 -3.68 -2.22
C PRO A 68 10.36 -2.97 -3.52
N PHE A 69 9.46 -2.18 -4.14
CA PHE A 69 9.68 -1.58 -5.46
C PHE A 69 10.48 -0.27 -5.41
N GLN A 70 11.45 -0.18 -4.50
CA GLN A 70 12.57 0.74 -4.72
C GLN A 70 13.35 0.18 -5.90
N THR A 71 13.09 0.72 -7.08
CA THR A 71 13.69 0.36 -8.37
C THR A 71 15.16 -0.03 -8.22
N CYS A 72 15.41 -1.33 -8.15
CA CYS A 72 16.75 -1.86 -7.94
C CYS A 72 17.42 -2.12 -9.30
N GLU A 73 18.61 -1.56 -9.45
CA GLU A 73 19.39 -1.44 -10.70
C GLU A 73 19.86 -2.76 -11.33
N LYS A 74 19.41 -3.94 -10.87
CA LYS A 74 20.13 -5.21 -11.19
C LYS A 74 19.38 -6.28 -11.96
N ASP A 75 18.06 -6.27 -12.08
CA ASP A 75 17.35 -7.10 -13.08
C ASP A 75 15.88 -6.63 -13.26
N CYS A 76 15.64 -5.67 -14.14
CA CYS A 76 14.30 -5.10 -14.38
C CYS A 76 13.51 -5.90 -15.44
N SER A 77 13.65 -7.23 -15.50
CA SER A 77 12.83 -8.00 -16.44
C SER A 77 11.35 -7.96 -16.01
N PRO A 78 10.40 -7.87 -16.96
CA PRO A 78 8.97 -7.94 -16.69
C PRO A 78 8.55 -9.08 -15.76
N ARG A 79 9.19 -10.24 -15.91
CA ARG A 79 8.93 -11.45 -15.11
C ARG A 79 9.45 -11.32 -13.68
N HIS A 80 10.60 -10.67 -13.48
CA HIS A 80 11.11 -10.44 -12.12
C HIS A 80 10.22 -9.44 -11.38
N LEU A 81 9.84 -8.36 -12.06
CA LEU A 81 8.93 -7.36 -11.50
C LEU A 81 7.56 -7.95 -11.18
N SER A 82 7.00 -8.79 -12.06
CA SER A 82 5.70 -9.44 -11.80
C SER A 82 5.75 -10.39 -10.60
N SER A 83 6.84 -11.17 -10.45
CA SER A 83 7.05 -12.03 -9.28
C SER A 83 7.15 -11.21 -7.99
N GLN A 84 7.94 -10.13 -7.97
CA GLN A 84 8.08 -9.27 -6.79
C GLN A 84 6.76 -8.63 -6.38
N ILE A 85 5.93 -8.23 -7.35
CA ILE A 85 4.57 -7.75 -7.11
C ILE A 85 3.74 -8.83 -6.46
N CYS A 86 3.73 -10.06 -6.98
CA CYS A 86 2.91 -11.12 -6.41
C CYS A 86 3.37 -11.55 -5.01
N ASP A 87 4.68 -11.62 -4.76
CA ASP A 87 5.23 -11.85 -3.42
C ASP A 87 4.75 -10.77 -2.44
N TYR A 88 4.84 -9.50 -2.83
CA TYR A 88 4.36 -8.39 -2.03
C TYR A 88 2.86 -8.46 -1.76
N LEU A 89 2.05 -8.79 -2.78
CA LEU A 89 0.61 -8.94 -2.65
C LEU A 89 0.23 -10.05 -1.67
N ASP A 90 0.92 -11.20 -1.77
CA ASP A 90 0.67 -12.34 -0.89
C ASP A 90 1.04 -12.04 0.56
N GLU A 91 2.21 -11.44 0.78
CA GLU A 91 2.69 -11.06 2.12
C GLU A 91 1.78 -10.02 2.79
N ASN A 92 1.15 -9.14 2.00
CA ASN A 92 0.35 -8.02 2.50
C ASN A 92 -1.15 -8.15 2.22
N ALA A 93 -1.62 -9.34 1.81
CA ALA A 93 -2.98 -9.57 1.31
C ALA A 93 -4.07 -9.02 2.24
N ARG A 94 -3.91 -9.21 3.55
CA ARG A 94 -4.85 -8.70 4.57
C ARG A 94 -4.94 -7.16 4.55
N PHE A 95 -3.82 -6.47 4.48
CA PHE A 95 -3.80 -5.00 4.45
C PHE A 95 -4.31 -4.44 3.13
N ILE A 96 -4.01 -5.14 2.03
CA ILE A 96 -4.49 -4.77 0.70
C ILE A 96 -6.01 -4.92 0.61
N GLN A 97 -6.56 -6.01 1.16
CA GLN A 97 -8.00 -6.19 1.30
C GLN A 97 -8.63 -5.02 2.07
N LEU A 98 -8.09 -4.70 3.26
CA LEU A 98 -8.58 -3.58 4.06
C LEU A 98 -8.51 -2.24 3.30
N LEU A 99 -7.46 -1.99 2.51
CA LEU A 99 -7.38 -0.80 1.68
C LEU A 99 -8.45 -0.77 0.58
N ILE A 100 -8.70 -1.90 -0.06
CA ILE A 100 -9.71 -2.00 -1.12
C ILE A 100 -11.11 -1.74 -0.54
N ASP A 101 -11.40 -2.32 0.62
CA ASP A 101 -12.70 -2.22 1.27
C ASP A 101 -13.01 -0.79 1.76
N HIS A 102 -11.98 -0.04 2.19
CA HIS A 102 -12.18 1.26 2.85
C HIS A 102 -11.71 2.49 2.05
N ASP A 103 -10.95 2.32 0.97
CA ASP A 103 -10.47 3.43 0.12
C ASP A 103 -10.72 3.21 -1.38
N SER A 104 -11.45 2.16 -1.75
CA SER A 104 -11.75 1.79 -3.15
C SER A 104 -10.50 1.61 -4.02
N GLY A 105 -9.34 1.34 -3.41
CA GLY A 105 -8.06 1.19 -4.11
C GLY A 105 -7.39 2.48 -4.58
N ASN A 106 -7.87 3.68 -4.20
CA ASN A 106 -7.21 4.94 -4.61
C ASN A 106 -5.79 5.04 -4.06
N LEU A 107 -5.58 4.64 -2.81
CA LEU A 107 -4.27 4.60 -2.17
C LEU A 107 -3.33 3.59 -2.86
N LEU A 108 -3.84 2.46 -3.36
CA LEU A 108 -3.05 1.52 -4.17
C LEU A 108 -2.62 2.18 -5.49
N TYR A 109 -3.54 2.86 -6.18
CA TYR A 109 -3.22 3.60 -7.39
C TYR A 109 -2.13 4.65 -7.13
N THR A 110 -2.28 5.48 -6.10
CA THR A 110 -1.27 6.49 -5.76
C THR A 110 0.09 5.85 -5.46
N THR A 111 0.10 4.73 -4.72
CA THR A 111 1.34 4.01 -4.40
C THR A 111 2.04 3.50 -5.65
N PHE A 112 1.31 2.83 -6.55
CA PHE A 112 1.90 2.36 -7.81
C PHE A 112 2.34 3.51 -8.70
N TYR A 113 1.53 4.58 -8.80
CA TYR A 113 1.88 5.75 -9.59
C TYR A 113 3.20 6.40 -9.11
N GLU A 114 3.36 6.56 -7.80
CA GLU A 114 4.59 7.07 -7.19
C GLU A 114 5.79 6.14 -7.41
N SER A 115 5.57 4.82 -7.47
CA SER A 115 6.62 3.84 -7.79
C SER A 115 7.14 3.95 -9.23
N PHE A 116 6.31 4.47 -10.15
CA PHE A 116 6.64 4.68 -11.55
C PHE A 116 7.24 6.06 -11.84
N CYS A 117 7.81 6.72 -10.82
CA CYS A 117 8.36 8.07 -10.94
C CYS A 117 9.47 8.23 -12.01
N HIS A 118 10.10 7.14 -12.45
CA HIS A 118 11.12 7.14 -13.51
C HIS A 118 10.53 7.11 -14.93
N ILE A 119 9.24 6.84 -15.09
CA ILE A 119 8.57 6.84 -16.39
C ILE A 119 8.25 8.29 -16.76
N GLU A 120 8.95 8.83 -17.76
CA GLU A 120 8.79 10.23 -18.19
C GLU A 120 7.38 10.55 -18.70
N ASN A 121 6.71 9.58 -19.31
CA ASN A 121 5.37 9.76 -19.85
C ASN A 121 4.30 9.51 -18.78
N GLU A 122 3.69 10.59 -18.29
CA GLU A 122 2.65 10.55 -17.25
C GLU A 122 1.43 9.68 -17.62
N TYR A 123 1.07 9.60 -18.90
CA TYR A 123 -0.03 8.75 -19.36
C TYR A 123 0.33 7.27 -19.25
N VAL A 124 1.58 6.91 -19.55
CA VAL A 124 2.07 5.53 -19.40
C VAL A 124 2.14 5.16 -17.92
N ALA A 125 2.68 6.03 -17.07
CA ALA A 125 2.72 5.82 -15.62
C ALA A 125 1.31 5.67 -15.02
N SER A 126 0.37 6.53 -15.42
CA SER A 126 -1.03 6.47 -15.00
C SER A 126 -1.72 5.18 -15.48
N PHE A 127 -1.50 4.79 -16.73
CA PHE A 127 -2.04 3.56 -17.28
C PHE A 127 -1.50 2.32 -16.54
N MET A 128 -0.19 2.25 -16.27
CA MET A 128 0.41 1.14 -15.53
C MET A 128 -0.13 1.06 -14.10
N ALA A 129 -0.17 2.19 -13.38
CA ALA A 129 -0.72 2.25 -12.02
C ALA A 129 -2.21 1.85 -11.98
N GLY A 130 -3.01 2.34 -12.93
CA GLY A 130 -4.42 2.00 -13.06
C GLY A 130 -4.66 0.54 -13.41
N GLY A 131 -3.90 0.00 -14.36
CA GLY A 131 -3.95 -1.41 -14.76
C GLY A 131 -3.61 -2.35 -13.62
N MET A 132 -2.53 -2.06 -12.89
CA MET A 132 -2.14 -2.82 -11.70
C MET A 132 -3.19 -2.78 -10.61
N SER A 133 -3.65 -1.59 -10.24
CA SER A 133 -4.67 -1.42 -9.19
C SER A 133 -5.94 -2.19 -9.54
N SER A 134 -6.35 -2.16 -10.81
CA SER A 134 -7.51 -2.90 -11.31
C SER A 134 -7.33 -4.41 -11.26
N ILE A 135 -6.13 -4.93 -11.56
CA ILE A 135 -5.82 -6.35 -11.48
C ILE A 135 -5.85 -6.82 -10.02
N ILE A 136 -5.23 -6.06 -9.12
CA ILE A 136 -5.17 -6.39 -7.69
C ILE A 136 -6.57 -6.36 -7.09
N GLN A 137 -7.37 -5.34 -7.40
CA GLN A 137 -8.76 -5.26 -6.97
C GLN A 137 -9.56 -6.49 -7.43
N LYS A 138 -9.44 -6.88 -8.70
CA LYS A 138 -10.09 -8.10 -9.20
C LYS A 138 -9.57 -9.39 -8.57
N PHE A 139 -8.27 -9.48 -8.30
CA PHE A 139 -7.66 -10.64 -7.64
C PHE A 139 -8.27 -10.82 -6.24
N VAL A 140 -8.35 -9.73 -5.48
CA VAL A 140 -8.93 -9.70 -4.15
C VAL A 140 -10.43 -10.03 -4.18
N GLU A 141 -11.19 -9.47 -5.12
CA GLU A 141 -12.63 -9.74 -5.26
C GLU A 141 -12.96 -11.19 -5.68
N LYS A 142 -12.13 -11.80 -6.54
CA LYS A 142 -12.46 -13.09 -7.19
C LYS A 142 -11.66 -14.28 -6.67
N GLY A 143 -10.62 -14.07 -5.87
CA GLY A 143 -9.72 -15.13 -5.44
C GLY A 143 -9.01 -15.81 -6.61
N THR A 144 -8.55 -15.02 -7.58
CA THR A 144 -7.80 -15.52 -8.76
C THR A 144 -6.50 -16.21 -8.33
N SER A 145 -5.97 -17.15 -9.11
CA SER A 145 -4.71 -17.82 -8.76
C SER A 145 -3.50 -16.88 -8.95
N ARG A 146 -2.51 -16.96 -8.05
CA ARG A 146 -1.26 -16.19 -8.14
C ARG A 146 -0.60 -16.29 -9.52
N ALA A 147 -0.57 -17.50 -10.08
CA ALA A 147 0.03 -17.77 -11.39
C ALA A 147 -0.63 -16.97 -12.52
N GLU A 148 -1.96 -16.81 -12.48
CA GLU A 148 -2.69 -15.99 -13.45
C GLU A 148 -2.36 -14.51 -13.31
N VAL A 149 -2.21 -14.00 -12.08
CA VAL A 149 -1.81 -12.60 -11.85
C VAL A 149 -0.38 -12.33 -12.33
N GLU A 150 0.56 -13.23 -12.03
CA GLU A 150 1.94 -13.12 -12.50
C GLU A 150 2.02 -13.10 -14.03
N GLU A 151 1.23 -13.93 -14.71
CA GLU A 151 1.16 -13.97 -16.17
C GLU A 151 0.58 -12.69 -16.76
N ILE A 152 -0.53 -12.19 -16.21
CA ILE A 152 -1.17 -10.93 -16.68
C ILE A 152 -0.23 -9.75 -16.48
N ILE A 153 0.41 -9.62 -15.31
CA ILE A 153 1.34 -8.53 -15.03
C ILE A 153 2.56 -8.63 -15.95
N ALA A 154 3.09 -9.83 -16.18
CA ALA A 154 4.20 -10.03 -17.11
C ALA A 154 3.85 -9.61 -18.55
N GLN A 155 2.66 -9.93 -19.05
CA GLN A 155 2.20 -9.51 -20.38
C GLN A 155 2.15 -7.98 -20.51
N ILE A 156 1.61 -7.28 -19.49
CA ILE A 156 1.53 -5.81 -19.48
C ILE A 156 2.92 -5.15 -19.57
N PHE A 157 3.92 -5.74 -18.90
CA PHE A 157 5.28 -5.22 -18.92
C PHE A 157 6.11 -5.65 -20.14
N ILE A 158 5.76 -6.75 -20.81
CA ILE A 158 6.44 -7.22 -22.03
C ILE A 158 6.00 -6.40 -23.26
N ASP A 159 4.72 -6.08 -23.36
CA ASP A 159 4.13 -5.40 -24.52
C ASP A 159 4.29 -3.86 -24.49
N ALA A 160 4.96 -3.32 -23.46
CA ALA A 160 5.28 -1.89 -23.34
C ALA A 160 6.53 -1.46 -24.16
N LYS A 161 7.02 -2.31 -25.07
CA LYS A 161 8.10 -2.01 -26.03
C LYS A 161 7.55 -1.73 -27.42
#